data_AF-A0A640M463-F1
#
_entry.id   AF-A0A640M463-F1
#
_cell.length_a   1.000
_cell.length_b   1.000
_cell.length_c   1.000
_cell.angle_alpha   90.00
_cell.angle_beta   90.00
_cell.angle_gamma   90.00
#
_symmetry.space_group_name_H-M   'P 1'
#
loop_
_entity.id
_entity.type
_entity.pdbx_description
1 polymer ?
#
loop_
_entity_poly.entity_id
_entity_poly.type
_entity_poly.pdbx_seq_one_letter_code
_entity_poly.pdbx_strand_id
1 'polypeptide(L)' 'MNDRDYIYEELSDFLGGTFHQDMETQEKALHEFIEEAHKICIENTINYITAFLNSNLSTEKKKNSLNIIQIFIFLL' A
#
# COMPACT_ATOMS: atom_id res chain seq x y z
N MET A 1 -15.27 -6.51 -11.07
CA MET A 1 -14.86 -5.60 -9.99
C MET A 1 -14.91 -4.18 -10.52
N ASN A 2 -15.28 -3.17 -9.72
CA ASN A 2 -15.18 -1.79 -10.20
C ASN A 2 -13.73 -1.29 -10.07
N ASP A 3 -13.36 -0.26 -10.82
CA ASP A 3 -11.98 0.24 -10.88
C ASP A 3 -11.43 0.66 -9.51
N ARG A 4 -12.30 1.15 -8.62
CA ARG A 4 -11.90 1.55 -7.26
C ARG A 4 -11.57 0.34 -6.39
N ASP A 5 -12.42 -0.67 -6.43
CA ASP A 5 -12.22 -1.91 -5.68
C ASP A 5 -10.91 -2.58 -6.15
N TYR A 6 -10.63 -2.54 -7.45
CA TYR A 6 -9.36 -3.00 -8.01
C TYR A 6 -8.15 -2.22 -7.48
N ILE A 7 -8.20 -0.89 -7.49
CA ILE A 7 -7.13 -0.06 -6.93
C ILE A 7 -6.90 -0.36 -5.44
N TYR A 8 -7.96 -0.62 -4.67
CA TYR A 8 -7.84 -0.91 -3.24
C TYR A 8 -7.30 -2.31 -2.95
N GLU A 9 -7.65 -3.30 -3.77
CA GLU A 9 -7.06 -4.64 -3.68
C GLU A 9 -5.55 -4.57 -3.99
N GLU A 10 -5.16 -3.95 -5.09
CA GLU A 10 -3.74 -3.81 -5.47
C GLU A 10 -2.94 -3.00 -4.44
N LEU A 11 -3.54 -1.94 -3.85
CA LEU A 11 -2.90 -1.18 -2.78
C LEU A 11 -2.76 -2.02 -1.50
N SER A 12 -3.75 -2.86 -1.19
CA SER A 12 -3.69 -3.77 -0.05
C SER A 12 -2.59 -4.81 -0.24
N ASP A 13 -2.49 -5.39 -1.44
CA ASP A 13 -1.46 -6.37 -1.78
C ASP A 13 -0.06 -5.78 -1.72
N PHE A 14 0.14 -4.57 -2.26
CA PHE A 14 1.40 -3.85 -2.12
C PHE A 14 1.76 -3.63 -0.65
N LEU A 15 0.83 -3.12 0.16
CA LEU A 15 1.10 -2.79 1.56
C LEU A 15 1.40 -4.05 2.39
N GLY A 16 0.63 -5.12 2.18
CA GLY A 16 0.82 -6.39 2.90
C GLY A 16 2.01 -7.21 2.43
N GLY A 17 2.40 -7.09 1.15
CA GLY A 17 3.56 -7.76 0.58
C GLY A 17 4.87 -6.97 0.66
N THR A 18 4.84 -5.73 1.14
CA THR A 18 6.03 -4.90 1.35
C THR A 18 6.31 -4.70 2.83
N PHE A 19 5.29 -4.36 3.61
CA PHE A 19 5.46 -4.07 5.04
C PHE A 19 5.01 -5.27 5.86
N HIS A 20 5.97 -5.92 6.51
CA HIS A 20 5.78 -7.15 7.28
C HIS A 20 6.21 -6.94 8.74
N GLN A 21 5.79 -7.83 9.65
CA GLN A 21 6.19 -7.76 11.06
C GLN A 21 7.70 -7.81 11.30
N ASP A 22 8.39 -8.58 10.48
CA ASP A 22 9.81 -8.86 10.59
C ASP A 22 10.67 -7.91 9.76
N MET A 23 10.07 -6.88 9.14
CA MET A 23 10.83 -5.84 8.47
C MET A 23 11.68 -5.06 9.50
N GLU A 24 12.91 -4.70 9.12
CA GLU A 24 13.77 -3.89 10.01
C GLU A 24 13.23 -2.46 10.15
N THR A 25 13.00 -1.79 9.02
CA THR A 25 12.38 -0.45 8.97
C THR A 25 11.49 -0.33 7.73
N GLN A 26 10.55 0.61 7.76
CA GLN A 26 9.68 0.90 6.61
C GLN A 26 10.49 1.38 5.40
N GLU A 27 11.56 2.14 5.62
CA GLU A 27 12.45 2.62 4.57
C GLU A 27 13.20 1.47 3.90
N LYS A 28 13.67 0.50 4.67
CA LYS A 28 14.38 -0.67 4.14
C LYS A 28 13.42 -1.56 3.33
N ALA A 29 12.24 -1.84 3.85
CA ALA A 29 11.20 -2.59 3.14
C ALA A 29 10.82 -1.93 1.81
N LEU A 30 10.68 -0.60 1.79
CA LEU A 30 10.39 0.13 0.57
C LEU A 30 11.56 0.07 -0.42
N HIS A 31 12.81 0.13 0.06
CA HIS A 31 13.99 -0.01 -0.78
C HIS A 31 14.08 -1.40 -1.42
N GLU A 32 13.85 -2.46 -0.63
CA GLU A 32 13.78 -3.85 -1.09
C GLU A 32 12.71 -4.00 -2.18
N PHE A 33 11.50 -3.47 -1.96
CA PHE A 33 10.46 -3.43 -3.00
C PHE A 33 10.93 -2.75 -4.28
N ILE A 34 11.60 -1.59 -4.21
CA ILE A 34 12.07 -0.85 -5.38
C ILE A 34 13.17 -1.63 -6.13
N GLU A 35 14.06 -2.33 -5.42
CA GLU A 35 15.14 -3.11 -6.02
C GLU A 35 14.65 -4.41 -6.66
N GLU A 36 13.65 -5.05 -6.06
CA GLU A 36 13.17 -6.38 -6.47
C GLU A 36 12.00 -6.32 -7.47
N ALA A 37 11.15 -5.30 -7.39
CA ALA A 37 9.96 -5.21 -8.23
C ALA A 37 10.30 -4.83 -9.68
N HIS A 38 9.50 -5.36 -10.62
CA HIS A 38 9.54 -4.87 -11.98
C HIS A 38 9.12 -3.40 -12.06
N LYS A 39 9.76 -2.63 -12.94
CA LYS A 39 9.44 -1.21 -13.18
C LYS A 39 7.93 -0.95 -13.34
N ILE A 40 7.23 -1.82 -14.07
CA ILE A 40 5.77 -1.68 -14.28
C ILE A 40 4.99 -1.80 -12.97
N CYS A 41 5.42 -2.66 -12.04
CA CYS A 41 4.80 -2.81 -10.73
C CYS A 41 5.01 -1.54 -9.89
N ILE A 42 6.19 -0.93 -9.97
CA ILE A 42 6.48 0.33 -9.29
C ILE A 42 5.61 1.46 -9.86
N GLU A 43 5.52 1.58 -11.18
CA GLU A 43 4.68 2.58 -11.86
C GLU A 43 3.19 2.40 -11.49
N ASN A 44 2.69 1.16 -11.50
CA ASN A 44 1.33 0.84 -11.09
C ASN A 44 1.07 1.19 -9.62
N THR A 45 2.00 0.83 -8.72
CA THR A 45 1.90 1.14 -7.29
C THR A 45 1.81 2.64 -7.05
N ILE A 46 2.63 3.43 -7.74
CA ILE A 46 2.55 4.91 -7.69
C ILE A 46 1.17 5.40 -8.15
N ASN A 47 0.63 4.83 -9.23
CA ASN A 47 -0.70 5.18 -9.73
C ASN A 47 -1.81 4.83 -8.73
N TYR A 48 -1.74 3.66 -8.08
CA TYR A 48 -2.72 3.24 -7.07
C TYR A 48 -2.69 4.14 -5.83
N ILE A 49 -1.49 4.44 -5.32
CA ILE A 49 -1.31 5.38 -4.19
C ILE A 49 -1.88 6.76 -4.55
N THR A 50 -1.55 7.26 -5.75
CA THR A 50 -2.01 8.56 -6.23
C THR A 50 -3.53 8.60 -6.36
N ALA A 51 -4.14 7.57 -6.93
CA ALA A 51 -5.59 7.45 -7.06
C ALA A 51 -6.29 7.36 -5.70
N PHE A 52 -5.72 6.61 -4.74
CA PHE A 52 -6.23 6.55 -3.38
C PHE A 52 -6.19 7.92 -2.70
N LEU A 53 -5.06 8.63 -2.76
CA LEU A 53 -4.88 9.96 -2.16
C LEU A 53 -5.84 10.99 -2.77
N ASN A 54 -6.05 10.95 -4.09
CA ASN A 54 -6.94 11.86 -4.82
C ASN A 54 -8.41 11.42 -4.82
N SER A 55 -8.75 10.29 -4.22
CA SER A 55 -10.14 9.82 -4.14
C SER A 55 -11.01 10.76 -3.29
N ASN A 56 -12.32 10.70 -3.52
CA ASN A 56 -13.32 11.48 -2.77
C ASN A 56 -13.52 11.00 -1.30
N LEU A 57 -12.67 10.09 -0.80
CA LEU A 57 -12.68 9.72 0.61
C LEU A 57 -12.24 10.90 1.47
N SER A 58 -12.91 11.08 2.62
CA SER A 58 -12.47 12.03 3.62
C SER A 58 -11.09 11.65 4.16
N THR A 59 -10.34 12.65 4.61
CA THR A 59 -9.04 12.45 5.27
C THR A 59 -9.15 11.44 6.42
N GLU A 60 -10.22 11.49 7.22
CA GLU A 60 -10.46 10.55 8.32
C GLU A 60 -10.66 9.12 7.83
N LYS A 61 -11.40 8.91 6.73
CA LYS A 61 -11.55 7.57 6.14
C LYS A 61 -10.23 7.04 5.61
N LYS A 62 -9.43 7.88 4.93
CA LYS A 62 -8.10 7.51 4.43
C LYS A 62 -7.16 7.11 5.58
N LYS A 63 -7.12 7.93 6.65
CA LYS A 63 -6.34 7.62 7.86
C LYS A 63 -6.77 6.33 8.53
N ASN A 64 -8.08 6.11 8.68
CA ASN A 64 -8.58 4.87 9.28
C ASN A 64 -8.19 3.64 8.46
N SER A 65 -8.29 3.70 7.13
CA SER A 65 -7.81 2.61 6.26
C SER A 65 -6.32 2.31 6.47
N LEU A 66 -5.46 3.34 6.51
CA LEU A 66 -4.02 3.17 6.75
C LEU A 66 -3.71 2.65 8.16
N ASN A 67 -4.42 3.14 9.19
CA ASN A 67 -4.26 2.67 10.56
C ASN A 67 -4.63 1.19 10.72
N ILE A 68 -5.70 0.75 10.06
CA ILE A 68 -6.10 -0.67 10.07
C ILE A 68 -4.98 -1.52 9.46
N ILE A 69 -4.42 -1.10 8.33
CA ILE A 69 -3.32 -1.80 7.67
C ILE A 69 -2.09 -1.84 8.59
N GLN A 70 -1.74 -0.72 9.22
CA GLN A 70 -0.63 -0.66 10.17
C GLN A 70 -0.83 -1.63 11.35
N ILE A 71 -2.05 -1.78 11.85
CA ILE A 71 -2.39 -2.74 12.91
C ILE A 71 -2.18 -4.18 12.43
N PHE A 72 -2.61 -4.51 11.20
CA PHE A 72 -2.40 -5.86 10.64
C PHE A 72 -0.91 -6.19 10.49
N ILE A 73 -0.10 -5.23 10.01
CA ILE A 73 1.35 -5.37 9.88
C ILE A 73 2.03 -5.67 11.23
N PHE A 74 1.44 -5.27 12.36
CA PHE A 74 2.03 -5.49 13.70
C PHE A 74 1.38 -6.63 14.51
N LEU A 75 0.30 -7.26 14.02
CA LEU A 75 -0.45 -8.28 14.77
C LEU A 75 -0.39 -9.70 14.18
N LEU A 76 -0.09 -9.87 12.88
CA LEU A 76 0.09 -11.18 12.23
C LEU A 76 1.54 -11.56 11.96
#